data_AF-A0A0H2VH71-F1
#
_entry.id   AF-A0A0H2VH71-F1
#
_cell.length_a   1.000
_cell.length_b   1.000
_cell.length_c   1.000
_cell.angle_alpha   90.00
_cell.angle_beta   90.00
_cell.angle_gamma   90.00
#
_symmetry.space_group_name_H-M   'P 1'
#
loop_
_entity.id
_entity.type
_entity.pdbx_description
1 polymer ?
#
loop_
_entity_poly.entity_id
_entity_poly.type
_entity_poly.pdbx_seq_one_letter_code
_entity_poly.pdbx_strand_id
1 'polypeptide(L)'
;MLKEYAEGYFIGGHKKRHTKASVQELNNCFSQAFKDALNEEIIERDPTWNAPIYEKKPTKKEEVKFMSLTEYKKLKLCSTCKNELSYLAIFILIVAGGRFVEVQNYNVTI
;
A
#
# COMPACT_ATOMS: atom_id res chain seq x y z
N MET A 1 3.92 -10.21 20.34
CA MET A 1 2.87 -9.73 19.42
C MET A 1 3.40 -9.30 18.03
N LEU A 2 4.05 -8.13 17.84
CA LEU A 2 4.48 -7.70 16.49
C LEU A 2 5.47 -8.68 15.80
N LYS A 3 6.36 -9.29 16.57
CA LYS A 3 7.29 -10.33 16.09
C LYS A 3 6.55 -11.56 15.56
N GLU A 4 5.54 -12.03 16.31
CA GLU A 4 4.72 -13.18 15.95
C GLU A 4 3.84 -12.86 14.74
N TYR A 5 3.31 -11.63 14.67
CA TYR A 5 2.59 -11.16 13.49
C TYR A 5 3.50 -11.10 12.25
N ALA A 6 4.73 -10.60 12.38
CA ALA A 6 5.71 -10.61 11.28
C ALA A 6 6.01 -12.04 10.78
N GLU A 7 5.95 -13.03 11.68
CA GLU A 7 6.14 -14.45 11.39
C GLU A 7 4.88 -15.13 10.82
N GLY A 8 3.75 -14.41 10.74
CA GLY A 8 2.51 -14.88 10.14
C GLY A 8 1.58 -15.59 11.14
N TYR A 9 1.77 -15.39 12.44
CA TYR A 9 0.79 -15.81 13.44
C TYR A 9 -0.39 -14.80 13.46
N PHE A 10 -1.56 -15.26 13.93
CA PHE A 10 -2.83 -14.51 14.08
C PHE A 10 -3.78 -14.43 12.87
N ILE A 11 -3.34 -14.18 11.64
CA ILE A 11 -4.27 -14.00 10.50
C ILE A 11 -4.23 -15.21 9.53
N GLY A 12 -5.33 -15.96 9.47
CA GLY A 12 -5.68 -16.81 8.32
C GLY A 12 -4.96 -18.16 8.17
N GLY A 13 -4.33 -18.70 9.22
CA GLY A 13 -3.78 -20.08 9.23
C GLY A 13 -2.62 -20.36 8.27
N HIS A 14 -2.19 -19.37 7.49
CA HIS A 14 -1.08 -19.50 6.54
C HIS A 14 0.14 -18.78 7.13
N LYS A 15 1.29 -19.47 7.19
CA LYS A 15 2.60 -18.90 7.58
C LYS A 15 3.14 -17.91 6.53
N LYS A 16 2.34 -16.92 6.16
CA LYS A 16 2.75 -15.86 5.23
C LYS A 16 3.55 -14.83 6.05
N ARG A 17 4.83 -14.71 5.72
CA ARG A 17 5.72 -13.71 6.31
C ARG A 17 5.32 -12.31 5.83
N HIS A 18 5.17 -11.38 6.76
CA HIS A 18 4.77 -10.01 6.46
C HIS A 18 5.97 -9.10 6.18
N THR A 19 5.73 -8.05 5.39
CA THR A 19 6.71 -6.98 5.15
C THR A 19 6.71 -6.00 6.32
N LYS A 20 7.78 -5.22 6.45
CA LYS A 20 7.90 -4.15 7.44
C LYS A 20 6.69 -3.20 7.44
N ALA A 21 6.24 -2.81 6.24
CA ALA A 21 5.10 -1.90 6.08
C ALA A 21 3.82 -2.45 6.71
N SER A 22 3.49 -3.73 6.48
CA SER A 22 2.29 -4.34 7.06
C SER A 22 2.36 -4.47 8.59
N VAL A 23 3.54 -4.75 9.14
CA VAL A 23 3.74 -4.80 10.60
C VAL A 23 3.65 -3.39 11.21
N GLN A 24 4.13 -2.39 10.49
CA GLN A 24 4.04 -0.98 10.90
C GLN A 24 2.61 -0.44 10.85
N GLU A 25 1.84 -0.77 9.81
CA GLU A 25 0.41 -0.44 9.70
C GLU A 25 -0.36 -1.01 10.90
N LEU A 26 -0.11 -2.27 11.25
CA LEU A 26 -0.74 -2.89 12.43
C LEU A 26 -0.35 -2.15 13.72
N ASN A 27 0.93 -1.83 13.90
CA ASN A 27 1.38 -1.06 15.06
C ASN A 27 0.75 0.34 15.14
N ASN A 28 0.53 0.99 13.99
CA ASN A 28 -0.13 2.30 13.94
C ASN A 28 -1.59 2.21 14.39
N CYS A 29 -2.32 1.19 13.94
CA CYS A 29 -3.70 0.95 14.39
C CYS A 29 -3.76 0.72 15.91
N PHE A 30 -2.84 -0.10 16.45
CA PHE A 30 -2.77 -0.32 17.88
C PHE A 30 -2.37 0.93 18.66
N SER A 31 -1.42 1.72 18.14
CA SER A 31 -0.99 2.94 18.80
C SER A 31 -2.12 3.97 18.91
N GLN A 32 -3.02 4.03 17.93
CA GLN A 32 -4.23 4.86 18.03
C GLN A 32 -5.13 4.37 19.17
N ALA A 33 -5.47 3.08 19.19
CA ALA A 33 -6.32 2.51 20.23
C ALA A 33 -5.72 2.65 21.64
N PHE A 34 -4.40 2.48 21.80
CA PHE A 34 -3.74 2.63 23.10
C PHE A 34 -3.62 4.09 23.54
N LYS A 35 -3.51 5.04 22.61
CA LYS A 35 -3.58 6.47 22.96
C LYS A 35 -4.96 6.84 23.49
N ASP A 36 -6.02 6.33 22.88
CA ASP A 36 -7.38 6.56 23.36
C ASP A 36 -7.56 5.96 24.77
N ALA A 37 -7.11 4.72 24.99
CA ALA A 37 -7.16 4.08 26.30
C ALA A 37 -6.30 4.78 27.37
N LEU A 38 -5.19 5.42 26.98
CA LEU A 38 -4.36 6.23 27.88
C LEU A 38 -5.07 7.54 28.26
N ASN A 39 -5.74 8.18 27.30
CA ASN A 39 -6.52 9.40 27.53
C ASN A 39 -7.74 9.13 28.43
N GLU A 40 -8.34 7.95 28.33
CA GLU A 40 -9.43 7.49 29.19
C GLU A 40 -8.94 6.92 30.55
N GLU A 41 -7.64 6.99 30.81
CA GLU A 41 -6.99 6.48 32.03
C GLU A 41 -7.23 4.97 32.29
N ILE A 42 -7.59 4.21 31.26
CA ILE A 42 -7.77 2.74 31.33
C ILE A 42 -6.42 2.04 31.47
N ILE A 43 -5.38 2.61 30.84
CA ILE A 43 -4.00 2.10 30.91
C ILE A 43 -3.04 3.22 31.33
N GLU A 44 -2.03 2.86 32.13
CA GLU A 44 -1.03 3.82 32.60
C GLU A 44 0.12 4.02 31.60
N ARG A 45 0.35 3.06 30.69
CA ARG A 45 1.48 3.09 29.74
C ARG A 45 1.10 2.50 28.39
N ASP A 46 1.58 3.15 27.33
CA ASP A 46 1.40 2.69 25.94
C ASP A 46 2.39 1.55 25.60
N PRO A 47 1.92 0.33 25.30
CA PRO A 47 2.78 -0.80 24.92
C PRO A 47 3.33 -0.71 23.48
N THR A 48 2.85 0.22 22.66
CA THR A 48 3.35 0.47 21.28
C THR A 48 4.45 1.51 21.22
N TRP A 49 4.70 2.22 22.33
CA TRP A 49 5.76 3.21 22.42
C TRP A 49 7.14 2.57 22.25
N ASN A 50 7.91 3.00 21.23
CA ASN A 50 9.22 2.45 20.85
C ASN A 50 9.23 0.94 20.53
N ALA A 51 8.09 0.37 20.10
CA ALA A 51 8.05 -1.04 19.73
C ALA A 51 8.95 -1.34 18.51
N PRO A 52 9.86 -2.33 18.59
CA PRO A 52 10.71 -2.71 17.46
C PRO A 52 9.86 -3.31 16.33
N ILE A 53 10.02 -2.77 15.12
CA ILE A 53 9.30 -3.26 13.94
C ILE A 53 10.12 -4.39 13.30
N TYR A 54 9.56 -5.59 13.31
CA TYR A 54 10.19 -6.79 12.76
C TYR A 54 9.81 -7.00 11.29
N GLU A 55 10.78 -7.32 10.44
CA GLU A 55 10.54 -7.71 9.05
C GLU A 55 10.98 -9.16 8.81
N LYS A 56 10.18 -9.91 8.06
CA LYS A 56 10.49 -11.30 7.67
C LYS A 56 10.44 -11.51 6.15
N LYS A 57 9.85 -10.56 5.42
CA LYS A 57 9.84 -10.50 3.96
C LYS A 57 10.57 -9.23 3.51
N PRO A 58 11.61 -9.34 2.67
CA PRO A 58 12.32 -8.17 2.19
C PRO A 58 11.40 -7.28 1.36
N THR A 59 11.63 -5.98 1.44
CA THR A 59 10.98 -4.99 0.58
C THR A 59 11.28 -5.31 -0.89
N LYS A 60 10.29 -5.14 -1.77
CA LYS A 60 10.53 -5.28 -3.21
C LYS A 60 11.62 -4.30 -3.64
N LYS A 61 12.59 -4.77 -4.44
CA LYS A 61 13.61 -3.91 -5.03
C LYS A 61 12.97 -2.78 -5.81
N GLU A 62 13.62 -1.62 -5.81
CA GLU A 62 13.14 -0.40 -6.44
C GLU A 62 12.82 -0.60 -7.93
N GLU A 63 13.71 -1.31 -8.64
CA GLU A 63 13.58 -1.70 -10.05
C GLU A 63 12.34 -2.54 -10.36
N VAL A 64 11.79 -3.26 -9.36
CA VAL A 64 10.57 -4.06 -9.50
C VAL A 64 9.34 -3.24 -9.09
N LYS A 65 9.53 -2.20 -8.27
CA LYS A 65 8.46 -1.35 -7.75
C LYS A 65 8.10 -0.24 -8.73
N PHE A 66 9.09 0.31 -9.43
CA PHE A 66 8.93 1.43 -10.33
C PHE A 66 9.20 1.03 -11.77
N MET A 67 8.50 1.69 -12.67
CA MET A 67 8.69 1.54 -14.11
C MET A 67 9.92 2.36 -14.54
N SER A 68 10.77 1.77 -15.37
CA SER A 68 11.89 2.49 -15.97
C SER A 68 11.40 3.53 -16.99
N LEU A 69 12.24 4.54 -17.27
CA LEU A 69 11.90 5.57 -18.26
C LEU A 69 11.66 4.98 -19.67
N THR A 70 12.37 3.91 -20.02
CA THR A 70 12.22 3.23 -21.31
C THR A 70 10.88 2.50 -21.41
N GLU A 71 10.48 1.79 -20.35
CA GLU A 71 9.17 1.14 -20.26
C GLU A 71 8.03 2.17 -20.29
N TYR A 72 8.19 3.30 -19.59
CA TYR A 72 7.21 4.38 -19.59
C TYR A 72 7.00 4.96 -20.99
N LYS A 73 8.09 5.24 -21.73
CA LYS A 73 8.00 5.72 -23.12
C LYS A 73 7.29 4.71 -24.03
N LYS A 74 7.59 3.42 -23.87
CA LYS A 74 6.91 2.34 -24.62
C LYS A 74 5.42 2.28 -24.27
N LEU A 75 5.06 2.36 -22.99
CA LEU A 75 3.67 2.36 -22.54
C LEU A 75 2.91 3.54 -23.13
N LYS A 76 3.51 4.74 -23.12
CA LYS A 76 2.90 5.94 -23.71
C LYS A 76 2.65 5.76 -25.21
N LEU A 77 3.62 5.23 -25.95
CA LEU A 77 3.41 4.94 -27.37
C LEU A 77 2.28 3.93 -27.57
N CYS A 78 2.35 2.80 -26.85
CA CYS A 78 1.35 1.75 -26.89
C CYS A 78 -0.06 2.26 -26.59
N SER A 79 -0.23 3.19 -25.64
CA SER A 79 -1.53 3.77 -25.26
C SER A 79 -2.27 4.45 -26.42
N THR A 80 -1.56 4.81 -27.49
CA THR A 80 -2.13 5.45 -28.69
C THR A 80 -2.27 4.50 -29.89
N CYS A 81 -1.81 3.25 -29.77
CA CYS A 81 -1.75 2.32 -30.91
C CYS A 81 -3.09 1.66 -31.28
N LYS A 82 -4.06 1.62 -30.35
CA LYS A 82 -5.34 0.94 -30.56
C LYS A 82 -6.51 1.78 -30.08
N ASN A 83 -7.64 1.63 -30.74
CA ASN A 83 -8.90 2.27 -30.36
C ASN A 83 -9.72 1.37 -29.41
N GLU A 84 -9.17 1.12 -28.23
CA GLU A 84 -9.81 0.33 -27.17
C GLU A 84 -9.91 1.19 -25.89
N LEU A 85 -10.98 0.99 -25.11
CA LEU A 85 -11.22 1.78 -23.89
C LEU A 85 -10.09 1.68 -22.86
N SER A 86 -9.47 0.50 -22.74
CA SER A 86 -8.32 0.26 -21.87
C SER A 86 -7.12 1.14 -22.25
N TYR A 87 -6.86 1.30 -23.53
CA TYR A 87 -5.78 2.12 -24.07
C TYR A 87 -6.05 3.61 -23.86
N LEU A 88 -7.29 4.04 -24.07
CA LEU A 88 -7.73 5.40 -23.75
C LEU A 88 -7.59 5.70 -22.25
N ALA A 89 -8.00 4.77 -21.38
CA ALA A 89 -7.85 4.93 -19.93
C ALA A 89 -6.38 5.05 -19.51
N ILE A 90 -5.49 4.21 -20.07
CA ILE A 90 -4.03 4.31 -19.86
C ILE A 90 -3.50 5.65 -20.33
N PHE A 91 -3.93 6.13 -21.50
CA PHE A 91 -3.51 7.42 -22.04
C PHE A 91 -3.93 8.58 -21.11
N ILE A 92 -5.18 8.59 -20.64
CA ILE A 92 -5.68 9.60 -19.71
C ILE A 92 -4.90 9.56 -18.39
N LEU A 93 -4.61 8.36 -17.85
CA LEU A 93 -3.79 8.20 -16.64
C LEU A 93 -2.38 8.77 -16.81
N ILE A 94 -1.76 8.56 -17.98
CA ILE A 94 -0.42 9.07 -18.29
C ILE A 94 -0.41 10.60 -18.39
N VAL A 95 -1.42 11.20 -19.02
CA VAL A 95 -1.45 12.65 -19.30
C VAL A 95 -1.95 13.44 -18.08
N ALA A 96 -3.03 12.99 -17.44
CA ALA A 96 -3.64 13.70 -16.31
C ALA A 96 -2.91 13.43 -14.98
N GLY A 97 -2.20 12.30 -14.86
CA GLY A 97 -1.53 11.90 -13.61
C GLY A 97 -2.49 11.55 -12.47
N GLY A 98 -3.77 11.31 -12.76
CA GLY A 98 -4.80 10.98 -11.77
C GLY A 98 -4.75 9.53 -11.30
N ARG A 99 -5.49 9.20 -10.23
CA ARG A 99 -5.63 7.81 -9.78
C ARG A 99 -6.59 7.03 -10.69
N PHE A 100 -6.42 5.70 -10.75
CA PHE A 100 -7.29 4.84 -11.56
C PHE A 100 -8.78 5.02 -11.27
N VAL A 101 -9.16 5.11 -9.99
CA VAL A 101 -10.56 5.31 -9.58
C VAL A 101 -11.11 6.65 -10.06
N GLU A 102 -10.29 7.70 -10.07
CA GLU A 102 -10.71 9.02 -10.54
C GLU A 102 -10.95 9.00 -12.06
N VAL A 103 -10.05 8.34 -12.81
CA VAL A 103 -10.20 8.18 -14.27
C VAL A 103 -11.39 7.30 -14.63
N GLN A 104 -11.64 6.23 -13.86
CA GLN A 104 -12.79 5.36 -14.05
C GLN A 104 -14.12 6.10 -13.83
N ASN A 105 -14.14 7.04 -12.87
CA ASN A 105 -15.31 7.82 -12.53
C ASN A 105 -15.41 9.13 -13.32
N TYR A 106 -14.66 9.29 -14.41
CA TYR A 106 -14.93 10.38 -15.35
C TYR A 106 -16.32 10.19 -15.92
N ASN A 107 -17.29 10.87 -15.32
CA ASN A 107 -18.64 10.97 -15.85
C ASN A 107 -18.54 11.71 -17.17
N VAL A 108 -18.74 10.96 -18.25
CA VAL A 108 -19.01 11.49 -19.57
C VAL A 108 -20.43 12.05 -19.51
N THR A 109 -20.57 13.27 -18.99
CA THR A 109 -21.77 14.08 -19.23
C THR A 109 -21.66 14.55 -20.68
N ILE A 110 -22.15 13.73 -21.61
CA ILE A 110 -22.48 14.12 -22.98
C ILE A 110 -24.00 14.14 -23.08
#